data_AF-A0A3M2FT98-F1
#
_entry.id   AF-A0A3M2FT98-F1
#
_cell.length_a   1.000
_cell.length_b   1.000
_cell.length_c   1.000
_cell.angle_alpha   90.00
_cell.angle_beta   90.00
_cell.angle_gamma   90.00
#
_symmetry.space_group_name_H-M   'P 1'
#
loop_
_entity.id
_entity.type
_entity.pdbx_description
1 polymer ?
#
loop_
_entity_poly.entity_id
_entity_poly.type
_entity_poly.pdbx_seq_one_letter_code
_entity_poly.pdbx_strand_id
1 'polypeptide(L)'
;MKNVFKAFWIIALFFSLTSAQNFDPARIENNFSRLERKIENSLSLAAQYNVPRAVEQLQNAQKELNTAQDLYRQWQNSGRKSRTLLVQAYNHYKIAAKIVDTVSRLILLKPTARLKSELDRLIQELETLLARQPGNLEARYFAQKGRAFLQKAALNFSGNRYLKGNENLRIARYFVNKALNLLKGNGGDDQKDFNNWYNNLILLKNRVATRINGKSLETEVLKNAEKYIRTAEANYRNGDLRGAINQLKMAERLIYRLIDMNENGKDDSAKVKNNLTSLERYLQTVDQAVPRDDQTARRLLKKANHYMTAARNDFNNGRLKQAAQNINLAQRLALKAYKKGPKESAGQNSDKVREQAENIGRLLEMQNQRLNAQQGQQAARALHEQARTLYEQSRLSLEQGEPQAARFGLTLTLRLLNRAERLMAKEEASAPVTNEAFNREYDRLRQIVDRLTNNKEWQHGHDQQVHTLASMLDKARELASEDRLRAAMEILQVVQNQIRQLLNL
;
A
#
# COMPACT_ATOMS: atom_id res chain seq x y z
N MET A 1 -56.35 -0.50 24.52
CA MET A 1 -55.27 -1.52 24.45
C MET A 1 -55.20 -2.30 23.14
N LYS A 2 -56.31 -2.70 22.48
CA LYS A 2 -56.25 -3.46 21.21
C LYS A 2 -55.64 -2.70 20.00
N ASN A 3 -55.63 -1.37 20.00
CA ASN A 3 -55.09 -0.57 18.89
C ASN A 3 -53.58 -0.29 18.98
N VAL A 4 -52.99 -0.30 20.19
CA VAL A 4 -51.55 -0.10 20.41
C VAL A 4 -50.76 -1.35 20.01
N PHE A 5 -51.32 -2.54 20.23
CA PHE A 5 -50.72 -3.81 19.78
C PHE A 5 -50.72 -3.97 18.25
N LYS A 6 -51.75 -3.45 17.56
CA LYS A 6 -51.78 -3.41 16.08
C LYS A 6 -50.73 -2.43 15.53
N ALA A 7 -50.55 -1.27 16.15
CA ALA A 7 -49.53 -0.30 15.74
C ALA A 7 -48.09 -0.85 15.91
N PHE A 8 -47.81 -1.59 16.99
CA PHE A 8 -46.50 -2.20 17.22
C PHE A 8 -46.18 -3.31 16.22
N TRP A 9 -47.17 -4.14 15.86
CA TRP A 9 -47.02 -5.14 14.81
C TRP A 9 -46.87 -4.52 13.41
N ILE A 10 -47.58 -3.42 13.12
CA ILE A 10 -47.45 -2.72 11.85
C ILE A 10 -46.07 -2.05 11.73
N ILE A 11 -45.53 -1.47 12.81
CA ILE A 11 -44.18 -0.85 12.81
C ILE A 11 -43.07 -1.91 12.72
N ALA A 12 -43.21 -3.05 13.41
CA ALA A 12 -42.27 -4.18 13.29
C ALA A 12 -42.37 -4.87 11.91
N LEU A 13 -43.57 -4.98 11.33
CA LEU A 13 -43.73 -5.37 9.92
C LEU A 13 -43.10 -4.32 9.01
N PHE A 14 -43.30 -3.02 9.23
CA PHE A 14 -42.77 -1.97 8.36
C PHE A 14 -41.22 -1.94 8.36
N PHE A 15 -40.57 -2.12 9.52
CA PHE A 15 -39.11 -2.23 9.63
C PHE A 15 -38.55 -3.54 9.05
N SER A 16 -39.29 -4.66 9.17
CA SER A 16 -38.94 -5.92 8.48
C SER A 16 -39.29 -5.87 6.98
N LEU A 17 -40.18 -4.97 6.56
CA LEU A 17 -40.56 -4.75 5.17
C LEU A 17 -39.53 -3.88 4.44
N THR A 18 -39.07 -2.79 5.06
CA THR A 18 -38.05 -1.86 4.50
C THR A 18 -36.65 -2.47 4.51
N SER A 19 -36.29 -3.28 5.51
CA SER A 19 -35.05 -4.06 5.47
C SER A 19 -35.07 -5.20 4.45
N ALA A 20 -36.25 -5.54 3.90
CA ALA A 20 -36.42 -6.61 2.93
C ALA A 20 -36.49 -6.18 1.45
N GLN A 21 -36.49 -4.89 1.14
CA GLN A 21 -36.41 -4.40 -0.24
C GLN A 21 -35.00 -4.54 -0.86
N ASN A 22 -33.98 -4.92 -0.08
CA ASN A 22 -32.58 -5.03 -0.50
C ASN A 22 -31.99 -6.46 -0.39
N PHE A 23 -32.82 -7.49 -0.25
CA PHE A 23 -32.34 -8.88 -0.17
C PHE A 23 -32.06 -9.47 -1.55
N ASP A 24 -30.89 -9.15 -2.08
CA ASP A 24 -30.29 -9.89 -3.20
C ASP A 24 -29.94 -11.32 -2.72
N PRO A 25 -30.57 -12.38 -3.28
CA PRO A 25 -30.31 -13.77 -2.93
C PRO A 25 -28.82 -14.14 -3.01
N ALA A 26 -28.11 -13.66 -4.04
CA ALA A 26 -26.69 -13.92 -4.23
C ALA A 26 -25.83 -13.28 -3.12
N ARG A 27 -26.29 -12.16 -2.58
CA ARG A 27 -25.63 -11.47 -1.45
C ARG A 27 -25.82 -12.22 -0.13
N ILE A 28 -26.95 -12.91 0.06
CA ILE A 28 -27.21 -13.73 1.25
C ILE A 28 -26.33 -14.98 1.26
N GLU A 29 -26.25 -15.70 0.14
CA GLU A 29 -25.38 -16.87 0.03
C GLU A 29 -23.91 -16.52 0.26
N ASN A 30 -23.44 -15.41 -0.34
CA ASN A 30 -22.07 -14.91 -0.10
C ASN A 30 -21.85 -14.55 1.38
N ASN A 31 -22.85 -14.00 2.07
CA ASN A 31 -22.76 -13.70 3.49
C ASN A 31 -22.68 -14.96 4.35
N PHE A 32 -23.43 -16.03 4.02
CA PHE A 32 -23.33 -17.32 4.70
C PHE A 32 -21.94 -17.93 4.54
N SER A 33 -21.43 -18.04 3.31
CA SER A 33 -20.09 -18.60 3.06
C SER A 33 -18.99 -17.77 3.74
N ARG A 34 -19.14 -16.44 3.83
CA ARG A 34 -18.20 -15.59 4.56
C ARG A 34 -18.23 -15.85 6.07
N LEU A 35 -19.41 -16.05 6.64
CA LEU A 35 -19.55 -16.30 8.07
C LEU A 35 -19.06 -17.70 8.45
N GLU A 36 -19.33 -18.70 7.61
CA GLU A 36 -18.84 -20.07 7.76
C GLU A 36 -17.30 -20.10 7.81
N ARG A 37 -16.64 -19.49 6.83
CA ARG A 37 -15.16 -19.35 6.86
C ARG A 37 -14.66 -18.62 8.11
N LYS A 38 -15.40 -17.64 8.63
CA LYS A 38 -15.02 -16.96 9.87
C LYS A 38 -15.15 -17.88 11.07
N ILE A 39 -16.20 -18.71 11.15
CA ILE A 39 -16.39 -19.70 12.20
C ILE A 39 -15.25 -20.71 12.18
N GLU A 40 -14.92 -21.27 11.02
CA GLU A 40 -13.83 -22.23 10.85
C GLU A 40 -12.48 -21.65 11.29
N ASN A 41 -12.15 -20.44 10.80
CA ASN A 41 -10.92 -19.75 11.20
C ASN A 41 -10.88 -19.50 12.71
N SER A 42 -11.99 -19.07 13.31
CA SER A 42 -12.07 -18.82 14.74
C SER A 42 -12.03 -20.10 15.57
N LEU A 43 -12.55 -21.23 15.07
CA LEU A 43 -12.46 -22.54 15.71
C LEU A 43 -11.02 -23.06 15.71
N SER A 44 -10.32 -22.93 14.57
CA SER A 44 -8.89 -23.26 14.47
C SER A 44 -8.06 -22.46 15.46
N LEU A 45 -8.32 -21.15 15.57
CA LEU A 45 -7.66 -20.28 16.55
C LEU A 45 -8.04 -20.65 17.99
N ALA A 46 -9.30 -20.94 18.29
CA ALA A 46 -9.75 -21.34 19.63
C ALA A 46 -9.07 -22.63 20.10
N ALA A 47 -8.93 -23.61 19.20
CA ALA A 47 -8.21 -24.86 19.45
C ALA A 47 -6.71 -24.61 19.67
N GLN A 48 -6.08 -23.80 18.82
CA GLN A 48 -4.67 -23.42 18.96
C GLN A 48 -4.37 -22.74 20.31
N TYR A 49 -5.27 -21.89 20.80
CA TYR A 49 -5.11 -21.17 22.06
C TYR A 49 -5.71 -21.89 23.28
N ASN A 50 -6.24 -23.10 23.09
CA ASN A 50 -6.85 -23.94 24.11
C ASN A 50 -7.88 -23.16 24.97
N VAL A 51 -8.91 -22.61 24.31
CA VAL A 51 -9.98 -21.83 24.95
C VAL A 51 -11.32 -22.59 24.84
N PRO A 52 -11.63 -23.53 25.76
CA PRO A 52 -12.77 -24.45 25.61
C PRO A 52 -14.12 -23.73 25.49
N ARG A 53 -14.33 -22.69 26.30
CA ARG A 53 -15.54 -21.87 26.27
C ARG A 53 -15.75 -21.13 24.94
N ALA A 54 -14.67 -20.83 24.22
CA ALA A 54 -14.75 -20.22 22.90
C ALA A 54 -15.11 -21.23 21.82
N VAL A 55 -14.62 -22.48 21.94
CA VAL A 55 -15.00 -23.59 21.06
C VAL A 55 -16.50 -23.87 21.17
N GLU A 56 -17.01 -23.97 22.40
CA GLU A 56 -18.44 -24.18 22.67
C GLU A 56 -19.33 -23.07 22.06
N GLN A 57 -18.94 -21.80 22.25
CA GLN A 57 -19.70 -20.68 21.67
C GLN A 57 -19.63 -20.64 20.14
N LEU A 58 -18.50 -21.02 19.53
CA LEU A 58 -18.40 -21.11 18.06
C LEU A 58 -19.18 -22.29 17.49
N GLN A 59 -19.28 -23.41 18.22
CA GLN A 59 -20.17 -24.51 17.85
C GLN A 59 -21.64 -24.08 17.89
N ASN A 60 -22.04 -23.27 18.88
CA ASN A 60 -23.37 -22.67 18.92
C ASN A 60 -23.60 -21.70 17.75
N ALA A 61 -22.59 -20.89 17.37
CA ALA A 61 -22.69 -20.06 16.18
C ALA A 61 -22.82 -20.86 14.88
N GLN A 62 -22.16 -22.02 14.78
CA GLN A 62 -22.32 -22.93 13.65
C GLN A 62 -23.73 -23.52 13.57
N LYS A 63 -24.31 -23.91 14.71
CA LYS A 63 -25.71 -24.39 14.77
C LYS A 63 -26.68 -23.32 14.26
N GLU A 64 -26.53 -22.08 14.74
CA GLU A 64 -27.35 -20.93 14.30
C GLU A 64 -27.18 -20.63 12.80
N LEU A 65 -25.96 -20.75 12.26
CA LEU A 65 -25.71 -20.59 10.82
C LEU A 65 -26.36 -21.71 9.99
N ASN A 66 -26.29 -22.97 10.45
CA ASN A 66 -26.94 -24.08 9.77
C ASN A 66 -28.47 -23.89 9.75
N THR A 67 -29.07 -23.47 10.87
CA THR A 67 -30.50 -23.13 10.93
C THR A 67 -30.86 -21.99 9.96
N ALA A 68 -30.01 -20.97 9.85
CA ALA A 68 -30.20 -19.90 8.87
C ALA A 68 -30.16 -20.39 7.42
N GLN A 69 -29.23 -21.29 7.08
CA GLN A 69 -29.10 -21.89 5.75
C GLN A 69 -30.31 -22.79 5.41
N ASP A 70 -30.78 -23.58 6.37
CA ASP A 70 -31.93 -24.46 6.16
C ASP A 70 -33.23 -23.67 5.92
N LEU A 71 -33.48 -22.63 6.71
CA LEU A 71 -34.61 -21.72 6.50
C LEU A 71 -34.53 -20.99 5.15
N TYR A 72 -33.33 -20.65 4.72
CA TYR A 72 -33.11 -20.03 3.41
C TYR A 72 -33.34 -21.02 2.25
N ARG A 73 -32.91 -22.27 2.38
CA ARG A 73 -33.22 -23.34 1.39
C ARG A 73 -34.72 -23.63 1.32
N GLN A 74 -35.40 -23.68 2.47
CA GLN A 74 -36.86 -23.81 2.51
C GLN A 74 -37.56 -22.64 1.82
N TRP A 75 -37.04 -21.41 1.98
CA TRP A 75 -37.53 -20.25 1.25
C TRP A 75 -37.33 -20.37 -0.27
N GLN A 76 -36.15 -20.82 -0.72
CA GLN A 76 -35.85 -21.05 -2.15
C GLN A 76 -36.78 -22.11 -2.77
N ASN A 77 -37.06 -23.18 -2.03
CA ASN A 77 -37.89 -24.30 -2.48
C ASN A 77 -39.40 -24.07 -2.29
N SER A 78 -39.79 -23.02 -1.55
CA SER A 78 -41.20 -22.67 -1.37
C SER A 78 -41.76 -22.03 -2.64
N GLY A 79 -42.76 -22.66 -3.25
CA GLY A 79 -43.44 -22.12 -4.46
C GLY A 79 -44.06 -20.74 -4.26
N ARG A 80 -44.32 -20.35 -3.00
CA ARG A 80 -44.58 -18.96 -2.59
C ARG A 80 -43.44 -18.52 -1.69
N LYS A 81 -42.51 -17.72 -2.22
CA LYS A 81 -41.33 -17.14 -1.54
C LYS A 81 -41.71 -16.44 -0.23
N SER A 82 -41.87 -17.22 0.85
CA SER A 82 -42.44 -16.76 2.11
C SER A 82 -41.50 -15.78 2.80
N ARG A 83 -41.93 -14.51 2.91
CA ARG A 83 -41.14 -13.45 3.55
C ARG A 83 -40.75 -13.80 4.99
N THR A 84 -41.59 -14.55 5.69
CA THR A 84 -41.35 -14.98 7.07
C THR A 84 -40.11 -15.88 7.19
N LEU A 85 -39.93 -16.83 6.28
CA LEU A 85 -38.77 -17.73 6.26
C LEU A 85 -37.47 -16.96 6.01
N LEU A 86 -37.50 -15.99 5.09
CA LEU A 86 -36.33 -15.15 4.79
C LEU A 86 -35.92 -14.28 5.99
N VAL A 87 -36.90 -13.71 6.70
CA VAL A 87 -36.65 -12.91 7.92
C VAL A 87 -36.11 -13.78 9.05
N GLN A 88 -36.65 -14.99 9.24
CA GLN A 88 -36.14 -15.93 10.24
C GLN A 88 -34.70 -16.36 9.92
N ALA A 89 -34.41 -16.73 8.67
CA ALA A 89 -33.07 -17.06 8.21
C ALA A 89 -32.07 -15.92 8.52
N TYR A 90 -32.47 -14.67 8.25
CA TYR A 90 -31.61 -13.51 8.52
C TYR A 90 -31.39 -13.23 10.01
N ASN A 91 -32.39 -13.50 10.86
CA ASN A 91 -32.25 -13.36 12.31
C ASN A 91 -31.25 -14.38 12.89
N HIS A 92 -31.36 -15.65 12.51
CA HIS A 92 -30.41 -16.69 12.90
C HIS A 92 -28.98 -16.37 12.42
N TYR A 93 -28.84 -15.89 11.19
CA TYR A 93 -27.55 -15.39 10.67
C TYR A 93 -26.96 -14.26 11.51
N LYS A 94 -27.77 -13.28 11.92
CA LYS A 94 -27.32 -12.17 12.78
C LYS A 94 -26.85 -12.65 14.15
N ILE A 95 -27.54 -13.63 14.73
CA ILE A 95 -27.16 -14.24 16.01
C ILE A 95 -25.80 -14.93 15.87
N ALA A 96 -25.64 -15.80 14.85
CA ALA A 96 -24.37 -16.45 14.54
C ALA A 96 -23.24 -15.43 14.35
N ALA A 97 -23.47 -14.38 13.56
CA ALA A 97 -22.48 -13.34 13.30
C ALA A 97 -22.03 -12.61 14.58
N LYS A 98 -22.97 -12.30 15.48
CA LYS A 98 -22.68 -11.62 16.75
C LYS A 98 -21.86 -12.49 17.69
N ILE A 99 -22.18 -13.78 17.78
CA ILE A 99 -21.43 -14.74 18.60
C ILE A 99 -20.00 -14.85 18.08
N VAL A 100 -19.82 -15.06 16.77
CA VAL A 100 -18.50 -15.17 16.13
C VAL A 100 -17.66 -13.93 16.38
N ASP A 101 -18.22 -12.74 16.24
CA ASP A 101 -17.47 -11.50 16.41
C ASP A 101 -17.04 -11.29 17.87
N THR A 102 -17.89 -11.63 18.83
CA THR A 102 -17.59 -11.55 20.27
C THR A 102 -16.50 -12.55 20.66
N VAL A 103 -16.65 -13.80 20.23
CA VAL A 103 -15.71 -14.88 20.55
C VAL A 103 -14.35 -14.65 19.87
N SER A 104 -14.35 -14.19 18.62
CA SER A 104 -13.11 -13.88 17.89
C SER A 104 -12.31 -12.80 18.60
N ARG A 105 -12.97 -11.77 19.16
CA ARG A 105 -12.30 -10.75 19.98
C ARG A 105 -11.70 -11.35 21.26
N LEU A 106 -12.44 -12.19 21.97
CA LEU A 106 -11.96 -12.83 23.21
C LEU A 106 -10.78 -13.79 22.99
N ILE A 107 -10.86 -14.63 21.96
CA ILE A 107 -9.76 -15.55 21.57
C ILE A 107 -8.50 -14.74 21.26
N LEU A 108 -8.64 -13.59 20.59
CA LEU A 108 -7.50 -12.77 20.21
C LEU A 108 -6.89 -12.03 21.40
N LEU A 109 -7.69 -11.57 22.37
CA LEU A 109 -7.26 -10.76 23.52
C LEU A 109 -6.47 -11.54 24.60
N LYS A 110 -6.82 -12.80 24.88
CA LYS A 110 -6.19 -13.57 25.97
C LYS A 110 -4.68 -13.86 25.74
N PRO A 111 -4.26 -14.33 24.56
CA PRO A 111 -2.83 -14.45 24.22
C PRO A 111 -2.13 -13.10 24.12
N THR A 112 -2.83 -12.04 23.70
CA THR A 112 -2.29 -10.66 23.69
C THR A 112 -1.86 -10.23 25.08
N ALA A 113 -2.74 -10.43 26.08
CA ALA A 113 -2.50 -9.99 27.45
C ALA A 113 -1.27 -10.67 28.05
N ARG A 114 -1.14 -11.99 27.86
CA ARG A 114 0.03 -12.76 28.31
C ARG A 114 1.31 -12.34 27.60
N LEU A 115 1.26 -12.13 26.29
CA LEU A 115 2.42 -11.69 25.51
C LEU A 115 2.86 -10.27 25.90
N LYS A 116 1.90 -9.38 26.16
CA LYS A 116 2.17 -8.01 26.58
C LYS A 116 2.84 -7.97 27.96
N SER A 117 2.31 -8.71 28.94
CA SER A 117 2.90 -8.75 30.28
C SER A 117 4.32 -9.35 30.28
N GLU A 118 4.57 -10.35 29.44
CA GLU A 118 5.92 -10.88 29.22
C GLU A 118 6.85 -9.84 28.60
N LEU A 119 6.39 -9.12 27.57
CA LEU A 119 7.17 -8.05 26.93
C LEU A 119 7.49 -6.92 27.89
N ASP A 120 6.53 -6.49 28.71
CA ASP A 120 6.73 -5.40 29.66
C ASP A 120 7.87 -5.75 30.65
N ARG A 121 7.94 -7.01 31.11
CA ARG A 121 9.06 -7.51 31.93
C ARG A 121 10.39 -7.48 31.17
N LEU A 122 10.42 -7.98 29.94
CA LEU A 122 11.64 -8.02 29.11
C LEU A 122 12.15 -6.62 28.77
N ILE A 123 11.26 -5.64 28.59
CA ILE A 123 11.64 -4.24 28.34
C ILE A 123 12.25 -3.62 29.59
N GLN A 124 11.67 -3.83 30.76
CA GLN A 124 12.24 -3.34 32.03
C GLN A 124 13.65 -3.89 32.25
N GLU A 125 13.84 -5.18 31.98
CA GLU A 125 15.16 -5.81 32.02
C GLU A 125 16.12 -5.18 31.00
N LEU A 126 15.68 -4.99 29.76
CA LEU A 126 16.47 -4.41 28.68
C LEU A 126 16.91 -2.98 29.01
N GLU A 127 16.02 -2.17 29.57
CA GLU A 127 16.31 -0.79 29.97
C GLU A 127 17.35 -0.74 31.09
N THR A 128 17.25 -1.65 32.05
CA THR A 128 18.22 -1.77 33.14
C THR A 128 19.62 -2.12 32.60
N LEU A 129 19.71 -3.05 31.66
CA LEU A 129 20.99 -3.47 31.06
C LEU A 129 21.56 -2.41 30.12
N LEU A 130 20.73 -1.72 29.34
CA LEU A 130 21.16 -0.61 28.48
C LEU A 130 21.71 0.58 29.27
N ALA A 131 21.14 0.86 30.45
CA ALA A 131 21.66 1.89 31.33
C ALA A 131 23.07 1.57 31.85
N ARG A 132 23.35 0.27 32.09
CA ARG A 132 24.67 -0.22 32.55
C ARG A 132 25.69 -0.33 31.42
N GLN A 133 25.25 -0.56 30.18
CA GLN A 133 26.14 -0.75 29.02
C GLN A 133 25.75 0.18 27.84
N PRO A 134 25.90 1.50 27.98
CA PRO A 134 25.42 2.47 26.99
C PRO A 134 26.17 2.42 25.64
N GLY A 135 27.36 1.81 25.61
CA GLY A 135 28.22 1.71 24.42
C GLY A 135 27.81 0.65 23.39
N ASN A 136 26.86 -0.24 23.70
CA ASN A 136 26.42 -1.28 22.77
C ASN A 136 25.39 -0.73 21.77
N LEU A 137 25.88 -0.11 20.69
CA LEU A 137 25.06 0.52 19.65
C LEU A 137 24.10 -0.45 18.94
N GLU A 138 24.50 -1.71 18.79
CA GLU A 138 23.69 -2.74 18.13
C GLU A 138 22.50 -3.15 19.00
N ALA A 139 22.72 -3.36 20.31
CA ALA A 139 21.63 -3.61 21.25
C ALA A 139 20.65 -2.43 21.33
N ARG A 140 21.13 -1.18 21.31
CA ARG A 140 20.27 0.02 21.27
C ARG A 140 19.41 0.09 20.01
N TYR A 141 19.97 -0.24 18.86
CA TYR A 141 19.22 -0.31 17.60
C TYR A 141 18.06 -1.30 17.69
N PHE A 142 18.31 -2.52 18.18
CA PHE A 142 17.26 -3.53 18.34
C PHE A 142 16.22 -3.15 19.39
N ALA A 143 16.64 -2.54 20.50
CA ALA A 143 15.72 -1.99 21.50
C ALA A 143 14.78 -0.93 20.91
N GLN A 144 15.31 -0.01 20.09
CA GLN A 144 14.52 1.01 19.41
C GLN A 144 13.52 0.39 18.42
N LYS A 145 13.93 -0.62 17.64
CA LYS A 145 13.02 -1.37 16.76
C LYS A 145 11.91 -2.07 17.55
N GLY A 146 12.24 -2.71 18.67
CA GLY A 146 11.26 -3.32 19.58
C GLY A 146 10.19 -2.33 20.06
N ARG A 147 10.62 -1.13 20.51
CA ARG A 147 9.72 -0.04 20.92
C ARG A 147 8.82 0.46 19.79
N ALA A 148 9.34 0.59 18.58
CA ALA A 148 8.54 1.00 17.42
C ALA A 148 7.42 -0.02 17.13
N PHE A 149 7.70 -1.32 17.26
CA PHE A 149 6.69 -2.36 17.07
C PHE A 149 5.63 -2.39 18.18
N LEU A 150 6.00 -2.08 19.42
CA LEU A 150 5.05 -1.89 20.51
C LEU A 150 4.06 -0.76 20.24
N GLN A 151 4.56 0.40 19.82
CA GLN A 151 3.72 1.53 19.45
C GLN A 151 2.76 1.17 18.30
N LYS A 152 3.26 0.47 17.27
CA LYS A 152 2.43 -0.02 16.17
C LYS A 152 1.41 -1.07 16.62
N ALA A 153 1.73 -1.89 17.60
CA ALA A 153 0.77 -2.83 18.17
C ALA A 153 -0.36 -2.07 18.86
N ALA A 154 -0.04 -1.07 19.69
CA ALA A 154 -1.03 -0.21 20.35
C ALA A 154 -1.95 0.49 19.36
N LEU A 155 -1.40 1.07 18.29
CA LEU A 155 -2.17 1.70 17.21
C LEU A 155 -3.09 0.72 16.46
N ASN A 156 -2.65 -0.52 16.25
CA ASN A 156 -3.49 -1.53 15.62
C ASN A 156 -4.60 -2.01 16.56
N PHE A 157 -4.35 -2.11 17.86
CA PHE A 157 -5.40 -2.45 18.82
C PHE A 157 -6.44 -1.34 18.95
N SER A 158 -6.04 -0.06 19.00
CA SER A 158 -6.98 1.06 19.02
C SER A 158 -7.82 1.14 17.74
N GLY A 159 -7.25 0.72 16.60
CA GLY A 159 -7.97 0.60 15.33
C GLY A 159 -8.74 -0.72 15.12
N ASN A 160 -8.97 -1.53 16.16
CA ASN A 160 -9.66 -2.84 16.10
C ASN A 160 -9.00 -3.88 15.16
N ARG A 161 -7.71 -3.72 14.83
CA ARG A 161 -6.91 -4.63 13.98
C ARG A 161 -6.11 -5.62 14.82
N TYR A 162 -6.80 -6.43 15.62
CA TYR A 162 -6.20 -7.30 16.65
C TYR A 162 -5.15 -8.28 16.12
N LEU A 163 -5.37 -8.91 14.98
CA LEU A 163 -4.39 -9.83 14.36
C LEU A 163 -3.07 -9.11 14.04
N LYS A 164 -3.16 -7.91 13.43
CA LYS A 164 -1.98 -7.10 13.12
C LYS A 164 -1.29 -6.59 14.39
N GLY A 165 -2.07 -6.24 15.41
CA GLY A 165 -1.57 -5.85 16.73
C GLY A 165 -0.77 -6.98 17.40
N ASN A 166 -1.32 -8.19 17.43
CA ASN A 166 -0.67 -9.37 18.00
C ASN A 166 0.63 -9.73 17.29
N GLU A 167 0.63 -9.67 15.95
CA GLU A 167 1.85 -9.91 15.20
C GLU A 167 2.92 -8.84 15.44
N ASN A 168 2.52 -7.58 15.63
CA ASN A 168 3.47 -6.52 16.00
C ASN A 168 4.04 -6.73 17.42
N LEU A 169 3.25 -7.18 18.40
CA LEU A 169 3.78 -7.57 19.71
C LEU A 169 4.79 -8.72 19.58
N ARG A 170 4.48 -9.73 18.77
CA ARG A 170 5.37 -10.87 18.54
C ARG A 170 6.70 -10.47 17.90
N ILE A 171 6.68 -9.52 16.97
CA ILE A 171 7.89 -8.94 16.37
C ILE A 171 8.65 -8.08 17.38
N ALA A 172 7.94 -7.30 18.21
CA ALA A 172 8.57 -6.54 19.29
C ALA A 172 9.33 -7.46 20.25
N ARG A 173 8.73 -8.59 20.66
CA ARG A 173 9.37 -9.59 21.54
C ARG A 173 10.68 -10.08 20.97
N TYR A 174 10.70 -10.39 19.67
CA TYR A 174 11.89 -10.87 18.98
C TYR A 174 13.03 -9.84 19.06
N PHE A 175 12.75 -8.56 18.77
CA PHE A 175 13.77 -7.51 18.82
C PHE A 175 14.25 -7.22 20.24
N VAL A 176 13.36 -7.23 21.22
CA VAL A 176 13.70 -7.08 22.64
C VAL A 176 14.62 -8.22 23.10
N ASN A 177 14.29 -9.46 22.76
CA ASN A 177 15.13 -10.63 23.09
C ASN A 177 16.50 -10.56 22.40
N LYS A 178 16.56 -10.13 21.14
CA LYS A 178 17.84 -9.95 20.43
C LYS A 178 18.72 -8.92 21.13
N ALA A 179 18.14 -7.79 21.56
CA ALA A 179 18.85 -6.77 22.30
C ALA A 179 19.35 -7.28 23.66
N LEU A 180 18.51 -8.03 24.39
CA LEU A 180 18.88 -8.65 25.66
C LEU A 180 20.05 -9.63 25.51
N ASN A 181 20.03 -10.48 24.49
CA ASN A 181 21.11 -11.44 24.24
C ASN A 181 22.45 -10.74 23.94
N LEU A 182 22.42 -9.63 23.20
CA LEU A 182 23.62 -8.83 22.91
C LEU A 182 24.21 -8.15 24.16
N LEU A 183 23.40 -7.84 25.16
CA LEU A 183 23.83 -7.15 26.38
C LEU A 183 24.25 -8.11 27.50
N LYS A 184 23.59 -9.27 27.59
CA LYS A 184 23.91 -10.28 28.59
C LYS A 184 25.22 -10.99 28.27
N GLY A 185 25.62 -11.03 27.00
CA GLY A 185 26.79 -11.76 26.53
C GLY A 185 26.54 -13.26 26.67
N ASN A 186 26.53 -13.98 25.55
CA ASN A 186 26.42 -15.43 25.63
C ASN A 186 27.81 -16.01 25.97
N GLY A 187 28.04 -16.28 27.24
CA GLY A 187 29.10 -17.20 27.69
C GLY A 187 28.65 -18.66 27.55
N GLY A 188 28.09 -19.05 26.41
CA GLY A 188 27.43 -20.35 26.24
C GLY A 188 27.63 -20.97 24.86
N ASP A 189 27.59 -22.30 24.84
CA ASP A 189 27.71 -23.22 23.71
C ASP A 189 27.14 -22.67 22.38
N ASP A 190 28.04 -22.36 21.44
CA ASP A 190 27.75 -21.79 20.11
C ASP A 190 26.68 -22.59 19.35
N GLN A 191 26.56 -23.89 19.64
CA GLN A 191 25.61 -24.79 19.03
C GLN A 191 24.17 -24.56 19.53
N LYS A 192 24.00 -24.31 20.84
CA LYS A 192 22.72 -23.96 21.45
C LYS A 192 22.24 -22.59 20.98
N ASP A 193 23.18 -21.66 20.81
CA ASP A 193 22.90 -20.32 20.30
C ASP A 193 22.50 -20.31 18.82
N PHE A 194 23.16 -21.12 18.00
CA PHE A 194 22.76 -21.34 16.62
C PHE A 194 21.32 -21.88 16.53
N ASN A 195 21.01 -22.94 17.28
CA ASN A 195 19.67 -23.55 17.26
C ASN A 195 18.58 -22.57 17.72
N ASN A 196 18.84 -21.79 18.76
CA ASN A 196 17.93 -20.75 19.23
C ASN A 196 17.72 -19.64 18.18
N TRP A 197 18.79 -19.20 17.53
CA TRP A 197 18.71 -18.19 16.48
C TRP A 197 17.95 -18.71 15.25
N TYR A 198 18.29 -19.91 14.79
CA TYR A 198 17.63 -20.58 13.66
C TYR A 198 16.12 -20.69 13.89
N ASN A 199 15.71 -21.21 15.05
CA ASN A 199 14.30 -21.38 15.40
C ASN A 199 13.56 -20.04 15.48
N ASN A 200 14.17 -19.03 16.12
CA ASN A 200 13.58 -17.69 16.20
C ASN A 200 13.46 -17.03 14.82
N LEU A 201 14.44 -17.23 13.95
CA LEU A 201 14.44 -16.67 12.60
C LEU A 201 13.40 -17.34 11.70
N ILE A 202 13.22 -18.66 11.80
CA ILE A 202 12.15 -19.38 11.09
C ILE A 202 10.77 -18.89 11.53
N LEU A 203 10.56 -18.74 12.85
CA LEU A 203 9.31 -18.20 13.37
C LEU A 203 9.04 -16.79 12.83
N LEU A 204 10.07 -15.93 12.81
CA LEU A 204 9.95 -14.59 12.25
C LEU A 204 9.67 -14.62 10.74
N LYS A 205 10.38 -15.47 9.99
CA LYS A 205 10.16 -15.68 8.55
C LYS A 205 8.71 -16.05 8.25
N ASN A 206 8.17 -17.05 8.94
CA ASN A 206 6.80 -17.52 8.73
C ASN A 206 5.78 -16.41 9.01
N ARG A 207 6.00 -15.61 10.06
CA ARG A 207 5.15 -14.45 10.39
C ARG A 207 5.24 -13.31 9.37
N VAL A 208 6.39 -13.11 8.75
CA VAL A 208 6.58 -12.13 7.69
C VAL A 208 5.94 -12.61 6.39
N ALA A 209 6.05 -13.91 6.07
CA ALA A 209 5.46 -14.51 4.88
C ALA A 209 3.93 -14.35 4.82
N THR A 210 3.23 -14.48 5.95
CA THR A 210 1.76 -14.26 6.01
C THR A 210 1.33 -12.82 5.74
N ARG A 211 2.27 -11.86 5.72
CA ARG A 211 2.02 -10.44 5.41
C ARG A 211 2.29 -10.09 3.95
N ILE A 212 2.88 -11.00 3.16
CA ILE A 212 3.21 -10.77 1.76
C ILE A 212 1.95 -10.93 0.90
N ASN A 213 1.64 -9.92 0.07
CA ASN A 213 0.43 -9.91 -0.77
C ASN A 213 0.69 -10.37 -2.22
N GLY A 214 1.58 -11.34 -2.42
CA GLY A 214 1.86 -11.90 -3.75
C GLY A 214 2.63 -11.00 -4.73
N LYS A 215 3.30 -9.95 -4.26
CA LYS A 215 4.11 -9.05 -5.11
C LYS A 215 5.47 -9.68 -5.43
N SER A 216 5.89 -9.63 -6.70
CA SER A 216 7.10 -10.32 -7.18
C SER A 216 8.36 -10.03 -6.35
N LEU A 217 8.57 -8.77 -5.92
CA LEU A 217 9.75 -8.38 -5.15
C LEU A 217 9.75 -8.89 -3.70
N GLU A 218 8.61 -8.83 -3.00
CA GLU A 218 8.51 -9.36 -1.62
C GLU A 218 8.65 -10.88 -1.63
N THR A 219 8.06 -11.53 -2.62
CA THR A 219 8.20 -12.97 -2.85
C THR A 219 9.64 -13.36 -3.21
N GLU A 220 10.34 -12.55 -4.02
CA GLU A 220 11.76 -12.78 -4.37
C GLU A 220 12.68 -12.62 -3.16
N VAL A 221 12.47 -11.56 -2.35
CA VAL A 221 13.26 -11.36 -1.12
C VAL A 221 13.00 -12.49 -0.12
N LEU A 222 11.76 -12.97 0.01
CA LEU A 222 11.45 -14.14 0.84
C LEU A 222 12.13 -15.41 0.32
N LYS A 223 12.06 -15.67 -0.99
CA LYS A 223 12.76 -16.82 -1.61
C LYS A 223 14.26 -16.80 -1.35
N ASN A 224 14.88 -15.61 -1.44
CA ASN A 224 16.30 -15.45 -1.17
C ASN A 224 16.63 -15.67 0.32
N ALA A 225 15.78 -15.20 1.24
CA ALA A 225 15.93 -15.50 2.67
C ALA A 225 15.83 -17.01 2.94
N GLU A 226 14.87 -17.70 2.31
CA GLU A 226 14.72 -19.15 2.41
C GLU A 226 15.89 -19.94 1.82
N LYS A 227 16.52 -19.43 0.76
CA LYS A 227 17.75 -20.01 0.22
C LYS A 227 18.87 -19.93 1.26
N TYR A 228 19.08 -18.77 1.87
CA TYR A 228 20.10 -18.59 2.91
C TYR A 228 19.82 -19.45 4.16
N ILE A 229 18.57 -19.62 4.58
CA ILE A 229 18.21 -20.52 5.68
C ILE A 229 18.57 -21.98 5.34
N ARG A 230 18.25 -22.44 4.12
CA ARG A 230 18.61 -23.79 3.66
C ARG A 230 20.12 -23.99 3.60
N THR A 231 20.88 -23.00 3.11
CA THR A 231 22.34 -23.07 3.10
C THR A 231 22.92 -23.06 4.52
N ALA A 232 22.32 -22.30 5.44
CA ALA A 232 22.74 -22.31 6.85
C ALA A 232 22.56 -23.68 7.49
N GLU A 233 21.42 -24.32 7.24
CA GLU A 233 21.12 -25.67 7.73
C GLU A 233 22.09 -26.71 7.15
N ALA A 234 22.39 -26.65 5.85
CA ALA A 234 23.36 -27.52 5.21
C ALA A 234 24.78 -27.35 5.80
N ASN A 235 25.25 -26.11 5.96
CA ASN A 235 26.56 -25.83 6.56
C ASN A 235 26.65 -26.34 7.99
N TYR A 236 25.57 -26.19 8.77
CA TYR A 236 25.51 -26.70 10.14
C TYR A 236 25.57 -28.23 10.21
N ARG A 237 24.83 -28.94 9.35
CA ARG A 237 24.89 -30.40 9.25
C ARG A 237 26.28 -30.91 8.86
N ASN A 238 27.03 -30.12 8.09
CA ASN A 238 28.38 -30.44 7.66
C ASN A 238 29.47 -30.02 8.67
N GLY A 239 29.10 -29.52 9.86
CA GLY A 239 30.04 -29.10 10.90
C GLY A 239 30.64 -27.70 10.69
N ASP A 240 30.28 -26.98 9.62
CA ASP A 240 30.71 -25.59 9.38
C ASP A 240 29.78 -24.60 10.10
N LEU A 241 29.96 -24.50 11.41
CA LEU A 241 29.17 -23.61 12.27
C LEU A 241 29.35 -22.13 11.90
N ARG A 242 30.56 -21.72 11.51
CA ARG A 242 30.87 -20.33 11.16
C ARG A 242 30.20 -19.93 9.84
N GLY A 243 30.24 -20.80 8.84
CA GLY A 243 29.49 -20.63 7.60
C GLY A 243 27.98 -20.62 7.85
N ALA A 244 27.47 -21.53 8.69
CA ALA A 244 26.06 -21.57 9.04
C ALA A 244 25.57 -20.26 9.68
N ILE A 245 26.33 -19.72 10.63
CA ILE A 245 26.06 -18.42 11.27
C ILE A 245 26.04 -17.28 10.25
N ASN A 246 26.99 -17.25 9.31
CA ASN A 246 27.04 -16.21 8.28
C ASN A 246 25.83 -16.25 7.35
N GLN A 247 25.36 -17.44 6.98
CA GLN A 247 24.16 -17.60 6.16
C GLN A 247 22.89 -17.20 6.94
N LEU A 248 22.80 -17.52 8.24
CA LEU A 248 21.73 -17.03 9.10
C LEU A 248 21.69 -15.50 9.19
N LYS A 249 22.85 -14.83 9.30
CA LYS A 249 22.93 -13.36 9.25
C LYS A 249 22.36 -12.78 7.97
N MET A 250 22.63 -13.42 6.82
CA MET A 250 22.10 -12.96 5.53
C MET A 250 20.59 -13.16 5.43
N ALA A 251 20.08 -14.31 5.88
CA ALA A 251 18.65 -14.55 5.98
C ALA A 251 17.95 -13.54 6.90
N GLU A 252 18.55 -13.25 8.06
CA GLU A 252 18.05 -12.29 9.04
C GLU A 252 17.95 -10.87 8.46
N ARG A 253 18.98 -10.43 7.73
CA ARG A 253 18.96 -9.14 7.02
C ARG A 253 17.83 -9.04 6.00
N LEU A 254 17.60 -10.10 5.21
CA LEU A 254 16.51 -10.11 4.23
C LEU A 254 15.13 -10.14 4.88
N ILE A 255 14.98 -10.84 6.01
CA ILE A 255 13.76 -10.85 6.79
C ILE A 255 13.49 -9.46 7.39
N TYR A 256 14.51 -8.77 7.91
CA TYR A 256 14.37 -7.37 8.34
C TYR A 256 14.01 -6.43 7.19
N ARG A 257 14.58 -6.64 6.01
CA ARG A 257 14.20 -5.88 4.82
C ARG A 257 12.73 -6.07 4.47
N LEU A 258 12.20 -7.29 4.53
CA LEU A 258 10.77 -7.54 4.31
C LEU A 258 9.89 -6.87 5.37
N ILE A 259 10.37 -6.82 6.61
CA ILE A 259 9.71 -6.07 7.68
C ILE A 259 9.69 -4.59 7.31
N ASP A 260 10.83 -3.97 6.99
CA ASP A 260 10.92 -2.55 6.64
C ASP A 260 10.12 -2.19 5.36
N MET A 261 10.07 -3.08 4.37
CA MET A 261 9.23 -2.92 3.17
C MET A 261 7.72 -2.92 3.50
N ASN A 262 7.32 -3.67 4.52
CA ASN A 262 5.97 -3.62 5.07
C ASN A 262 5.73 -2.37 5.95
N GLU A 263 6.78 -1.73 6.49
CA GLU A 263 6.70 -0.58 7.39
C GLU A 263 6.64 0.78 6.69
N ASN A 264 7.40 0.99 5.61
CA ASN A 264 7.66 2.34 5.05
C ASN A 264 6.73 2.74 3.88
N GLY A 265 5.64 2.01 3.66
CA GLY A 265 4.72 2.31 2.56
C GLY A 265 5.26 1.82 1.21
N LYS A 266 4.38 1.19 0.43
CA LYS A 266 4.65 0.53 -0.86
C LYS A 266 5.31 1.43 -1.91
N ASP A 267 5.26 2.75 -1.76
CA ASP A 267 5.78 3.72 -2.73
C ASP A 267 7.27 4.02 -2.59
N ASP A 268 7.84 4.04 -1.38
CA ASP A 268 9.22 4.51 -1.20
C ASP A 268 10.27 3.46 -1.60
N SER A 269 10.04 2.17 -1.33
CA SER A 269 10.99 1.13 -1.75
C SER A 269 11.00 0.93 -3.27
N ALA A 270 9.83 0.96 -3.93
CA ALA A 270 9.74 0.85 -5.38
C ALA A 270 10.36 2.07 -6.07
N LYS A 271 10.12 3.26 -5.51
CA LYS A 271 10.72 4.52 -5.96
C LYS A 271 12.24 4.53 -5.79
N VAL A 272 12.77 4.10 -4.64
CA VAL A 272 14.23 4.01 -4.42
C VAL A 272 14.86 2.99 -5.37
N LYS A 273 14.22 1.84 -5.62
CA LYS A 273 14.69 0.85 -6.61
C LYS A 273 14.72 1.44 -8.02
N ASN A 274 13.64 2.09 -8.45
CA ASN A 274 13.56 2.73 -9.77
C ASN A 274 14.59 3.86 -9.92
N ASN A 275 14.83 4.62 -8.85
CA ASN A 275 15.85 5.66 -8.82
C ASN A 275 17.28 5.09 -8.88
N LEU A 276 17.55 3.96 -8.24
CA LEU A 276 18.82 3.23 -8.37
C LEU A 276 19.05 2.77 -9.81
N THR A 277 18.06 2.10 -10.42
CA THR A 277 18.15 1.65 -11.82
C THR A 277 18.33 2.83 -12.79
N SER A 278 17.65 3.95 -12.53
CA SER A 278 17.78 5.17 -13.35
C SER A 278 19.17 5.82 -13.18
N LEU A 279 19.70 5.84 -11.96
CA LEU A 279 21.03 6.36 -11.66
C LEU A 279 22.14 5.51 -12.30
N GLU A 280 21.98 4.18 -12.34
CA GLU A 280 22.92 3.29 -13.03
C GLU A 280 23.05 3.60 -14.51
N ARG A 281 21.91 3.72 -15.20
CA ARG A 281 21.90 4.13 -16.62
C ARG A 281 22.50 5.52 -16.81
N TYR A 282 22.18 6.45 -15.92
CA TYR A 282 22.72 7.81 -15.98
C TYR A 282 24.24 7.84 -15.81
N LEU A 283 24.80 7.09 -14.87
CA LEU A 283 26.24 7.00 -14.66
C LEU A 283 26.95 6.37 -15.87
N GLN A 284 26.36 5.37 -16.52
CA GLN A 284 26.88 4.82 -17.78
C GLN A 284 26.90 5.87 -18.89
N THR A 285 25.84 6.66 -19.04
CA THR A 285 25.79 7.76 -20.03
C THR A 285 26.82 8.84 -19.73
N VAL A 286 26.99 9.23 -18.46
CA VAL A 286 28.00 10.23 -18.05
C VAL A 286 29.42 9.68 -18.26
N ASP A 287 29.66 8.40 -18.00
CA ASP A 287 30.98 7.78 -18.20
C ASP A 287 31.41 7.76 -19.67
N GLN A 288 30.45 7.62 -20.58
CA GLN A 288 30.65 7.70 -22.04
C GLN A 288 30.87 9.14 -22.51
N ALA A 289 30.21 10.12 -21.90
CA ALA A 289 30.29 11.53 -22.30
C ALA A 289 31.49 12.30 -21.69
N VAL A 290 32.02 11.84 -20.55
CA VAL A 290 33.18 12.46 -19.91
C VAL A 290 34.46 11.97 -20.61
N PRO A 291 35.35 12.84 -21.09
CA PRO A 291 36.61 12.42 -21.70
C PRO A 291 37.51 11.69 -20.72
N ARG A 292 38.40 10.84 -21.23
CA ARG A 292 39.32 10.07 -20.38
C ARG A 292 40.44 10.94 -19.79
N ASP A 293 40.73 12.07 -20.42
CA ASP A 293 41.77 13.04 -20.13
C ASP A 293 41.38 14.13 -19.12
N ASP A 294 40.08 14.42 -18.92
CA ASP A 294 39.65 15.33 -17.85
C ASP A 294 39.68 14.64 -16.47
N GLN A 295 40.82 14.78 -15.79
CA GLN A 295 41.05 14.22 -14.45
C GLN A 295 40.04 14.72 -13.41
N THR A 296 39.51 15.93 -13.54
CA THR A 296 38.60 16.49 -12.53
C THR A 296 37.21 15.91 -12.70
N ALA A 297 36.70 15.83 -13.92
CA ALA A 297 35.44 15.15 -14.24
C ALA A 297 35.51 13.67 -13.86
N ARG A 298 36.63 12.98 -14.15
CA ARG A 298 36.84 11.58 -13.80
C ARG A 298 36.88 11.33 -12.28
N ARG A 299 37.49 12.22 -11.49
CA ARG A 299 37.46 12.15 -10.01
C ARG A 299 36.04 12.29 -9.46
N LEU A 300 35.24 13.20 -10.02
CA LEU A 300 33.84 13.39 -9.62
C LEU A 300 32.98 12.18 -9.97
N LEU A 301 33.17 11.60 -11.15
CA LEU A 301 32.48 10.37 -11.58
C LEU A 301 32.83 9.17 -10.69
N LYS A 302 34.11 9.01 -10.33
CA LYS A 302 34.55 7.96 -9.39
C LYS A 302 33.86 8.09 -8.02
N LYS A 303 33.73 9.32 -7.51
CA LYS A 303 32.96 9.58 -6.27
C LYS A 303 31.47 9.29 -6.45
N ALA A 304 30.88 9.62 -7.61
CA ALA A 304 29.48 9.32 -7.91
C ALA A 304 29.21 7.80 -7.91
N ASN A 305 30.11 7.00 -8.51
CA ASN A 305 30.05 5.53 -8.49
C ASN A 305 30.22 4.95 -7.07
N HIS A 306 31.06 5.56 -6.24
CA HIS A 306 31.17 5.18 -4.83
C HIS A 306 29.85 5.37 -4.07
N TYR A 307 29.19 6.53 -4.22
CA TYR A 307 27.89 6.78 -3.59
C TYR A 307 26.75 5.94 -4.18
N MET A 308 26.79 5.60 -5.47
CA MET A 308 25.85 4.64 -6.07
C MET A 308 26.01 3.25 -5.45
N THR A 309 27.24 2.80 -5.21
CA THR A 309 27.53 1.54 -4.52
C THR A 309 27.05 1.59 -3.06
N ALA A 310 27.31 2.69 -2.35
CA ALA A 310 26.82 2.90 -0.99
C ALA A 310 25.28 2.91 -0.94
N ALA A 311 24.61 3.56 -1.89
CA ALA A 311 23.16 3.57 -2.01
C ALA A 311 22.59 2.16 -2.26
N ARG A 312 23.25 1.36 -3.11
CA ARG A 312 22.87 -0.03 -3.39
C ARG A 312 23.04 -0.89 -2.13
N ASN A 313 24.13 -0.70 -1.38
CA ASN A 313 24.35 -1.37 -0.10
C ASN A 313 23.31 -0.97 0.95
N ASP A 314 22.99 0.32 1.07
CA ASP A 314 21.96 0.81 1.97
C ASP A 314 20.57 0.29 1.61
N PHE A 315 20.24 0.26 0.32
CA PHE A 315 18.99 -0.32 -0.17
C PHE A 315 18.91 -1.82 0.12
N ASN A 316 20.00 -2.56 -0.11
CA ASN A 316 20.09 -3.98 0.20
C ASN A 316 19.97 -4.24 1.71
N ASN A 317 20.47 -3.31 2.54
CA ASN A 317 20.39 -3.35 3.99
C ASN A 317 19.07 -2.76 4.56
N GLY A 318 18.09 -2.41 3.71
CA GLY A 318 16.79 -1.88 4.16
C GLY A 318 16.79 -0.41 4.60
N ARG A 319 17.94 0.28 4.55
CA ARG A 319 18.11 1.69 4.93
C ARG A 319 17.64 2.63 3.81
N LEU A 320 16.34 2.62 3.53
CA LEU A 320 15.75 3.32 2.36
C LEU A 320 15.99 4.85 2.36
N LYS A 321 15.98 5.50 3.52
CA LYS A 321 16.23 6.94 3.64
C LYS A 321 17.68 7.29 3.31
N GLN A 322 18.63 6.50 3.82
CA GLN A 322 20.06 6.64 3.54
C GLN A 322 20.36 6.30 2.07
N ALA A 323 19.72 5.26 1.52
CA ALA A 323 19.80 4.93 0.11
C ALA A 323 19.34 6.11 -0.77
N ALA A 324 18.20 6.73 -0.45
CA ALA A 324 17.71 7.91 -1.16
C ALA A 324 18.67 9.11 -1.08
N GLN A 325 19.28 9.35 0.07
CA GLN A 325 20.28 10.40 0.25
C GLN A 325 21.54 10.15 -0.59
N ASN A 326 22.04 8.91 -0.59
CA ASN A 326 23.21 8.50 -1.37
C ASN A 326 22.94 8.53 -2.88
N ILE A 327 21.72 8.20 -3.33
CA ILE A 327 21.28 8.39 -4.72
C ILE A 327 21.38 9.87 -5.12
N ASN A 328 20.85 10.78 -4.30
CA ASN A 328 20.87 12.21 -4.60
C ASN A 328 22.30 12.77 -4.66
N LEU A 329 23.19 12.31 -3.78
CA LEU A 329 24.61 12.69 -3.78
C LEU A 329 25.33 12.20 -5.04
N ALA A 330 25.12 10.93 -5.41
CA ALA A 330 25.67 10.35 -6.63
C ALA A 330 25.19 11.12 -7.88
N GLN A 331 23.90 11.45 -7.95
CA GLN A 331 23.32 12.25 -9.05
C GLN A 331 23.98 13.64 -9.15
N ARG A 332 24.15 14.34 -8.03
CA ARG A 332 24.80 15.67 -8.01
C ARG A 332 26.25 15.61 -8.49
N LEU A 333 26.99 14.59 -8.10
CA LEU A 333 28.39 14.42 -8.49
C LEU A 333 28.53 14.02 -9.96
N ALA A 334 27.68 13.13 -10.45
CA ALA A 334 27.62 12.75 -11.87
C ALA A 334 27.28 13.95 -12.76
N LEU A 335 26.34 14.80 -12.34
CA LEU A 335 26.01 16.04 -13.05
C LEU A 335 27.19 17.01 -13.08
N LYS A 336 27.93 17.16 -11.97
CA LYS A 336 29.14 18.00 -11.94
C LYS A 336 30.27 17.45 -12.82
N ALA A 337 30.40 16.12 -12.92
CA ALA A 337 31.35 15.48 -13.83
C ALA A 337 30.97 15.74 -15.29
N TYR A 338 29.69 15.56 -15.64
CA TYR A 338 29.16 15.78 -16.97
C TYR A 338 29.34 17.22 -17.46
N LYS A 339 29.03 18.22 -16.61
CA LYS A 339 29.19 19.65 -16.93
C LYS A 339 30.64 20.08 -17.21
N LYS A 340 31.63 19.24 -16.88
CA LYS A 340 33.05 19.50 -17.16
C LYS A 340 33.56 18.87 -18.46
N GLY A 341 32.83 17.93 -19.06
CA GLY A 341 33.20 17.34 -20.36
C GLY A 341 32.87 18.23 -21.57
N PRO A 342 33.52 18.04 -22.74
CA PRO A 342 33.31 18.80 -23.97
C PRO A 342 32.01 18.41 -24.67
N LYS A 343 31.48 19.37 -25.45
CA LYS A 343 30.09 19.47 -25.92
C LYS A 343 29.91 19.07 -27.40
N GLU A 344 30.51 17.98 -27.86
CA GLU A 344 30.61 17.69 -29.32
C GLU A 344 29.68 16.60 -29.88
N SER A 345 28.48 16.38 -29.32
CA SER A 345 27.53 15.40 -29.89
C SER A 345 26.08 15.87 -29.89
N ALA A 346 25.84 17.10 -30.35
CA ALA A 346 24.55 17.78 -30.23
C ALA A 346 23.62 17.70 -31.46
N GLY A 347 24.09 17.31 -32.65
CA GLY A 347 23.34 17.46 -33.91
C GLY A 347 22.04 16.65 -34.01
N GLN A 348 22.09 15.33 -33.82
CA GLN A 348 20.91 14.45 -34.07
C GLN A 348 19.97 14.26 -32.87
N ASN A 349 20.35 14.72 -31.66
CA ASN A 349 19.51 14.66 -30.46
C ASN A 349 18.73 15.96 -30.20
N SER A 350 19.07 17.07 -30.87
CA SER A 350 18.47 18.38 -30.60
C SER A 350 16.99 18.45 -31.01
N ASP A 351 16.63 17.92 -32.18
CA ASP A 351 15.26 18.05 -32.71
C ASP A 351 14.23 17.29 -31.86
N LYS A 352 14.56 16.07 -31.42
CA LYS A 352 13.71 15.28 -30.51
C LYS A 352 13.57 15.93 -29.13
N VAL A 353 14.59 16.63 -28.65
CA VAL A 353 14.52 17.34 -27.37
C VAL A 353 13.74 18.65 -27.51
N ARG A 354 13.82 19.30 -28.68
CA ARG A 354 13.02 20.48 -29.02
C ARG A 354 11.52 20.12 -29.08
N GLU A 355 11.16 19.01 -29.72
CA GLU A 355 9.80 18.46 -29.72
C GLU A 355 9.31 18.11 -28.30
N GLN A 356 10.18 17.52 -27.46
CA GLN A 356 9.85 17.28 -26.05
C GLN A 356 9.64 18.58 -25.26
N ALA A 357 10.41 19.62 -25.55
CA ALA A 357 10.24 20.93 -24.93
C ALA A 357 8.88 21.53 -25.26
N GLU A 358 8.49 21.53 -26.54
CA GLU A 358 7.20 22.05 -26.98
C GLU A 358 6.01 21.35 -26.31
N ASN A 359 6.06 20.01 -26.23
CA ASN A 359 5.03 19.22 -25.56
C ASN A 359 4.93 19.53 -24.05
N ILE A 360 6.06 19.72 -23.38
CA ILE A 360 6.10 20.09 -21.96
C ILE A 360 5.62 21.54 -21.74
N GLY A 361 5.91 22.45 -22.67
CA GLY A 361 5.38 23.82 -22.68
C GLY A 361 3.85 23.85 -22.73
N ARG A 362 3.24 23.06 -23.62
CA ARG A 362 1.77 22.91 -23.69
C ARG A 362 1.17 22.38 -22.38
N LEU A 363 1.83 21.39 -21.75
CA LEU A 363 1.39 20.85 -20.46
C LEU A 363 1.47 21.87 -19.32
N LEU A 364 2.52 22.70 -19.29
CA LEU A 364 2.64 23.82 -18.34
C LEU A 364 1.46 24.79 -18.49
N GLU A 365 1.14 25.21 -19.72
CA GLU A 365 0.02 26.13 -19.97
C GLU A 365 -1.32 25.55 -19.53
N MET A 366 -1.60 24.29 -19.87
CA MET A 366 -2.82 23.61 -19.45
C MET A 366 -2.95 23.52 -17.92
N GLN A 367 -1.85 23.22 -17.22
CA GLN A 367 -1.86 23.10 -15.76
C GLN A 367 -1.99 24.48 -15.09
N ASN A 368 -1.39 25.53 -15.65
CA ASN A 368 -1.55 26.89 -15.17
C ASN A 368 -3.01 27.37 -15.25
N GLN A 369 -3.70 27.08 -16.35
CA GLN A 369 -5.13 27.38 -16.52
C GLN A 369 -5.98 26.71 -15.42
N ARG A 370 -5.68 25.46 -15.06
CA ARG A 370 -6.36 24.73 -13.97
C ARG A 370 -6.07 25.32 -12.60
N LEU A 371 -4.80 25.62 -12.32
CA LEU A 371 -4.37 26.21 -11.05
C LEU A 371 -4.95 27.60 -10.80
N ASN A 372 -5.21 28.36 -11.87
CA ASN A 372 -5.89 29.66 -11.81
C ASN A 372 -7.40 29.52 -11.57
N ALA A 373 -8.03 28.46 -12.07
CA ALA A 373 -9.44 28.17 -11.83
C ALA A 373 -9.74 27.64 -10.42
N GLN A 374 -8.74 27.10 -9.71
CA GLN A 374 -8.90 26.49 -8.39
C GLN A 374 -8.30 27.37 -7.28
N GLN A 375 -9.14 27.85 -6.36
CA GLN A 375 -8.69 28.57 -5.15
C GLN A 375 -8.20 27.56 -4.10
N GLY A 376 -6.99 27.76 -3.55
CA GLY A 376 -6.51 27.04 -2.35
C GLY A 376 -5.25 26.15 -2.52
N GLN A 377 -4.69 25.99 -3.71
CA GLN A 377 -3.65 24.97 -3.96
C GLN A 377 -2.20 25.49 -3.89
N GLN A 378 -1.81 26.09 -2.76
CA GLN A 378 -0.49 26.72 -2.62
C GLN A 378 0.69 25.76 -2.88
N ALA A 379 0.58 24.49 -2.45
CA ALA A 379 1.63 23.50 -2.65
C ALA A 379 1.76 23.03 -4.11
N ALA A 380 0.64 22.90 -4.84
CA ALA A 380 0.66 22.56 -6.26
C ALA A 380 1.18 23.74 -7.10
N ARG A 381 0.79 24.98 -6.75
CA ARG A 381 1.31 26.22 -7.35
C ARG A 381 2.82 26.35 -7.17
N ALA A 382 3.34 26.06 -5.98
CA ALA A 382 4.78 26.11 -5.72
C ALA A 382 5.57 25.10 -6.57
N LEU A 383 5.05 23.88 -6.76
CA LEU A 383 5.67 22.88 -7.64
C LEU A 383 5.55 23.25 -9.12
N HIS A 384 4.45 23.89 -9.51
CA HIS A 384 4.22 24.37 -10.87
C HIS A 384 5.21 25.49 -11.22
N GLU A 385 5.40 26.48 -10.35
CA GLU A 385 6.40 27.53 -10.56
C GLU A 385 7.82 26.99 -10.63
N GLN A 386 8.18 26.02 -9.78
CA GLN A 386 9.47 25.33 -9.88
C GLN A 386 9.63 24.59 -11.22
N ALA A 387 8.55 23.98 -11.73
CA ALA A 387 8.55 23.31 -13.03
C ALA A 387 8.75 24.33 -14.17
N ARG A 388 8.11 25.50 -14.08
CA ARG A 388 8.25 26.60 -15.04
C ARG A 388 9.67 27.16 -15.09
N THR A 389 10.27 27.46 -13.93
CA THR A 389 11.66 27.94 -13.87
C THR A 389 12.63 26.94 -14.48
N LEU A 390 12.47 25.64 -14.18
CA LEU A 390 13.31 24.58 -14.75
C LEU A 390 13.08 24.40 -16.26
N TYR A 391 11.85 24.58 -16.73
CA TYR A 391 11.52 24.55 -18.15
C TYR A 391 12.22 25.67 -18.92
N GLU A 392 12.15 26.91 -18.41
CA GLU A 392 12.81 28.08 -19.01
C GLU A 392 14.33 27.90 -19.06
N GLN A 393 14.94 27.40 -17.98
CA GLN A 393 16.37 27.05 -17.95
C GLN A 393 16.74 25.94 -18.95
N SER A 394 15.85 24.97 -19.15
CA SER A 394 16.04 23.88 -20.11
C SER A 394 15.92 24.38 -21.55
N ARG A 395 15.03 25.34 -21.80
CA ARG A 395 14.87 25.98 -23.11
C ARG A 395 16.10 26.81 -23.47
N LEU A 396 16.62 27.59 -22.53
CA LEU A 396 17.90 28.31 -22.68
C LEU A 396 19.06 27.35 -22.94
N SER A 397 19.08 26.19 -22.29
CA SER A 397 20.09 25.15 -22.55
C SER A 397 19.97 24.56 -23.96
N LEU A 398 18.76 24.42 -24.53
CA LEU A 398 18.57 24.04 -25.94
C LEU A 398 19.10 25.11 -26.89
N GLU A 399 18.78 26.38 -26.62
CA GLU A 399 19.22 27.53 -27.42
C GLU A 399 20.77 27.66 -27.41
N GLN A 400 21.41 27.27 -26.30
CA GLN A 400 22.86 27.23 -26.14
C GLN A 400 23.53 25.98 -26.75
N GLY A 401 22.77 25.12 -27.44
CA GLY A 401 23.32 23.91 -28.05
C GLY A 401 23.61 22.77 -27.07
N GLU A 402 22.94 22.74 -25.91
CA GLU A 402 23.09 21.71 -24.87
C GLU A 402 21.87 20.77 -24.78
N PRO A 403 21.56 19.96 -25.81
CA PRO A 403 20.30 19.21 -25.89
C PRO A 403 20.16 18.16 -24.78
N GLN A 404 21.24 17.61 -24.25
CA GLN A 404 21.14 16.64 -23.13
C GLN A 404 20.89 17.33 -21.78
N ALA A 405 21.45 18.52 -21.56
CA ALA A 405 21.19 19.32 -20.36
C ALA A 405 19.72 19.76 -20.34
N ALA A 406 19.23 20.20 -21.50
CA ALA A 406 17.83 20.49 -21.70
C ALA A 406 16.93 19.27 -21.50
N ARG A 407 17.25 18.12 -22.10
CA ARG A 407 16.48 16.87 -21.93
C ARG A 407 16.35 16.48 -20.46
N PHE A 408 17.42 16.65 -19.68
CA PHE A 408 17.41 16.40 -18.25
C PHE A 408 16.48 17.37 -17.50
N GLY A 409 16.62 18.68 -17.75
CA GLY A 409 15.78 19.68 -17.11
C GLY A 409 14.30 19.52 -17.49
N LEU A 410 14.00 19.21 -18.75
CA LEU A 410 12.65 18.85 -19.24
C LEU A 410 12.10 17.60 -18.54
N THR A 411 12.93 16.57 -18.31
CA THR A 411 12.51 15.38 -17.55
C THR A 411 12.17 15.72 -16.09
N LEU A 412 12.91 16.65 -15.47
CA LEU A 412 12.61 17.12 -14.12
C LEU A 412 11.34 17.98 -14.08
N THR A 413 11.16 18.88 -15.05
CA THR A 413 9.92 19.63 -15.26
C THR A 413 8.73 18.69 -15.32
N LEU A 414 8.78 17.65 -16.16
CA LEU A 414 7.69 16.68 -16.30
C LEU A 414 7.39 15.93 -14.99
N ARG A 415 8.40 15.63 -14.17
CA ARG A 415 8.19 15.00 -12.84
C ARG A 415 7.51 15.94 -11.86
N LEU A 416 7.85 17.23 -11.89
CA LEU A 416 7.23 18.24 -11.02
C LEU A 416 5.78 18.50 -11.45
N LEU A 417 5.51 18.60 -12.76
CA LEU A 417 4.16 18.70 -13.30
C LEU A 417 3.28 17.52 -12.88
N ASN A 418 3.78 16.29 -13.04
CA ASN A 418 3.07 15.08 -12.61
C ASN A 418 2.85 15.03 -11.09
N ARG A 419 3.75 15.62 -10.30
CA ARG A 419 3.58 15.69 -8.84
C ARG A 419 2.55 16.76 -8.44
N ALA A 420 2.57 17.91 -9.09
CA ALA A 420 1.54 18.93 -8.94
C ALA A 420 0.16 18.35 -9.30
N GLU A 421 0.06 17.64 -10.42
CA GLU A 421 -1.18 16.98 -10.87
C GLU A 421 -1.73 16.00 -9.83
N ARG A 422 -0.86 15.18 -9.22
CA ARG A 422 -1.27 14.25 -8.17
C ARG A 422 -1.73 14.95 -6.90
N LEU A 423 -1.16 16.10 -6.56
CA LEU A 423 -1.61 16.87 -5.40
C LEU A 423 -2.97 17.49 -5.67
N MET A 424 -3.17 18.07 -6.85
CA MET A 424 -4.47 18.58 -7.28
C MET A 424 -5.53 17.47 -7.26
N ALA A 425 -5.23 16.31 -7.87
CA ALA A 425 -6.15 15.16 -7.89
C ALA A 425 -6.43 14.57 -6.49
N LYS A 426 -5.44 14.58 -5.59
CA LYS A 426 -5.61 14.09 -4.21
C LYS A 426 -6.45 15.04 -3.37
N GLU A 427 -6.29 16.33 -3.56
CA GLU A 427 -7.10 17.35 -2.89
C GLU A 427 -8.53 17.37 -3.43
N GLU A 428 -8.71 17.26 -4.76
CA GLU A 428 -10.02 17.04 -5.41
C GLU A 428 -10.74 15.80 -4.86
N ALA A 429 -10.02 14.69 -4.63
CA ALA A 429 -10.59 13.47 -4.05
C ALA A 429 -10.94 13.59 -2.55
N SER A 430 -10.50 14.66 -1.88
CA SER A 430 -10.71 14.92 -0.46
C SER A 430 -11.66 16.10 -0.16
N ALA A 431 -12.03 16.88 -1.18
CA ALA A 431 -13.01 17.94 -1.05
C ALA A 431 -14.41 17.35 -0.81
N PRO A 432 -15.28 17.99 0.02
CA PRO A 432 -16.68 17.62 0.10
C PRO A 432 -17.32 17.79 -1.28
N VAL A 433 -17.86 16.70 -1.83
CA VAL A 433 -18.61 16.76 -3.08
C VAL A 433 -19.89 17.54 -2.81
N THR A 434 -19.96 18.77 -3.32
CA THR A 434 -21.17 19.60 -3.20
C THR A 434 -22.16 19.25 -4.31
N ASN A 435 -23.45 19.42 -4.03
CA ASN A 435 -24.51 19.29 -5.04
C ASN A 435 -24.26 20.20 -6.25
N GLU A 436 -23.73 21.41 -6.03
CA GLU A 436 -23.39 22.34 -7.12
C GLU A 436 -22.25 21.84 -8.02
N ALA A 437 -21.26 21.15 -7.46
CA ALA A 437 -20.16 20.59 -8.25
C ALA A 437 -20.64 19.39 -9.07
N PHE A 438 -21.48 18.53 -8.46
CA PHE A 438 -22.12 17.42 -9.16
C PHE A 438 -23.02 17.90 -10.30
N ASN A 439 -23.94 18.85 -10.04
CA ASN A 439 -24.88 19.35 -11.04
C ASN A 439 -24.15 19.99 -12.24
N ARG A 440 -23.10 20.79 -11.98
CA ARG A 440 -22.29 21.39 -13.06
C ARG A 440 -21.63 20.36 -13.97
N GLU A 441 -21.01 19.33 -13.40
CA GLU A 441 -20.34 18.30 -14.20
C GLU A 441 -21.36 17.36 -14.88
N TYR A 442 -22.48 17.06 -14.22
CA TYR A 442 -23.59 16.31 -14.80
C TYR A 442 -24.16 17.01 -16.04
N ASP A 443 -24.51 18.29 -15.91
CA ASP A 443 -25.12 19.07 -17.00
C ASP A 443 -24.16 19.19 -18.19
N ARG A 444 -22.87 19.42 -17.92
CA ARG A 444 -21.82 19.45 -18.95
C ARG A 444 -21.72 18.12 -19.71
N LEU A 445 -21.62 17.00 -18.99
CA LEU A 445 -21.48 15.68 -19.62
C LEU A 445 -22.76 15.28 -20.35
N ARG A 446 -23.94 15.65 -19.81
CA ARG A 446 -25.23 15.39 -20.47
C ARG A 446 -25.36 16.14 -21.78
N GLN A 447 -24.99 17.41 -21.83
CA GLN A 447 -24.96 18.17 -23.09
C GLN A 447 -24.04 17.53 -24.14
N ILE A 448 -22.90 16.96 -23.74
CA ILE A 448 -22.00 16.28 -24.68
C ILE A 448 -22.64 14.99 -25.19
N VAL A 449 -23.21 14.17 -24.30
CA VAL A 449 -23.90 12.92 -24.69
C VAL A 449 -25.11 13.21 -25.59
N ASP A 450 -25.91 14.24 -25.29
CA ASP A 450 -27.05 14.63 -26.11
C ASP A 450 -26.60 15.11 -27.51
N ARG A 451 -25.48 15.83 -27.60
CA ARG A 451 -24.89 16.22 -28.91
C ARG A 451 -24.39 15.01 -29.70
N LEU A 452 -23.75 14.05 -29.05
CA LEU A 452 -23.30 12.80 -29.68
C LEU A 452 -24.49 11.97 -30.16
N THR A 453 -25.59 11.96 -29.39
CA THR A 453 -26.82 11.24 -29.74
C THR A 453 -27.53 11.86 -30.95
N ASN A 454 -27.48 13.20 -31.07
CA ASN A 454 -28.14 13.96 -32.13
C ASN A 454 -27.28 14.17 -33.38
N ASN A 455 -26.00 13.78 -33.37
CA ASN A 455 -25.13 13.90 -34.53
C ASN A 455 -25.29 12.70 -35.46
N LYS A 456 -25.97 12.92 -36.60
CA LYS A 456 -26.27 11.89 -37.61
C LYS A 456 -25.03 11.23 -38.21
N GLU A 457 -23.88 11.91 -38.25
CA GLU A 457 -22.62 11.34 -38.76
C GLU A 457 -21.98 10.35 -37.78
N TRP A 458 -22.28 10.47 -36.48
CA TRP A 458 -21.75 9.63 -35.40
C TRP A 458 -22.61 8.41 -35.06
N GLN A 459 -23.84 8.35 -35.58
CA GLN A 459 -24.78 7.25 -35.30
C GLN A 459 -24.34 5.93 -35.96
N HIS A 460 -23.56 5.94 -37.03
CA HIS A 460 -23.07 4.72 -37.66
C HIS A 460 -21.84 4.14 -36.96
N GLY A 461 -22.07 3.38 -35.88
CA GLY A 461 -21.06 2.52 -35.25
C GLY A 461 -20.92 2.67 -33.73
N HIS A 462 -21.48 3.73 -33.14
CA HIS A 462 -21.28 4.06 -31.71
C HIS A 462 -22.55 4.19 -30.88
N ASP A 463 -23.73 3.91 -31.45
CA ASP A 463 -25.04 4.05 -30.78
C ASP A 463 -25.11 3.33 -29.42
N GLN A 464 -24.59 2.11 -29.34
CA GLN A 464 -24.60 1.33 -28.11
C GLN A 464 -23.72 1.95 -27.02
N GLN A 465 -22.60 2.57 -27.40
CA GLN A 465 -21.69 3.24 -26.48
C GLN A 465 -22.29 4.56 -25.98
N VAL A 466 -22.90 5.34 -26.87
CA VAL A 466 -23.58 6.60 -26.51
C VAL A 466 -24.79 6.34 -25.60
N HIS A 467 -25.60 5.30 -25.88
CA HIS A 467 -26.67 4.87 -24.97
C HIS A 467 -26.17 4.40 -23.61
N THR A 468 -25.04 3.70 -23.56
CA THR A 468 -24.43 3.29 -22.28
C THR A 468 -24.01 4.51 -21.46
N LEU A 469 -23.44 5.54 -22.09
CA LEU A 469 -23.08 6.79 -21.42
C LEU A 469 -24.30 7.54 -20.88
N ALA A 470 -25.40 7.60 -21.64
CA ALA A 470 -26.65 8.20 -21.21
C ALA A 470 -27.22 7.48 -19.97
N SER A 471 -27.25 6.14 -19.99
CA SER A 471 -27.70 5.33 -18.85
C SER A 471 -26.82 5.51 -17.61
N MET A 472 -25.51 5.67 -17.78
CA MET A 472 -24.59 5.96 -16.69
C MET A 472 -24.82 7.35 -16.08
N LEU A 473 -25.13 8.35 -16.91
CA LEU A 473 -25.53 9.67 -16.41
C LEU A 473 -26.83 9.57 -15.60
N ASP A 474 -27.87 8.91 -16.12
CA ASP A 474 -29.14 8.76 -15.40
C ASP A 474 -28.94 8.09 -14.02
N LYS A 475 -28.09 7.05 -13.97
CA LYS A 475 -27.70 6.38 -12.73
C LYS A 475 -26.90 7.27 -11.78
N ALA A 476 -26.04 8.16 -12.29
CA ALA A 476 -25.35 9.15 -11.47
C ALA A 476 -26.36 10.13 -10.83
N ARG A 477 -27.40 10.53 -11.56
CA ARG A 477 -28.45 11.42 -11.04
C ARG A 477 -29.33 10.75 -10.00
N GLU A 478 -29.67 9.48 -10.19
CA GLU A 478 -30.37 8.65 -9.20
C GLU A 478 -29.56 8.59 -7.90
N LEU A 479 -28.27 8.26 -7.96
CA LEU A 479 -27.40 8.21 -6.78
C LEU A 479 -27.25 9.57 -6.08
N ALA A 480 -27.21 10.66 -6.83
CA ALA A 480 -27.20 12.00 -6.24
C ALA A 480 -28.50 12.31 -5.48
N SER A 481 -29.66 11.86 -5.99
CA SER A 481 -30.96 12.01 -5.31
C SER A 481 -31.07 11.20 -4.02
N GLU A 482 -30.29 10.12 -3.90
CA GLU A 482 -30.14 9.32 -2.67
C GLU A 482 -29.10 9.88 -1.68
N ASP A 483 -28.60 11.11 -1.90
CA ASP A 483 -27.54 11.75 -1.10
C ASP A 483 -26.19 11.01 -1.15
N ARG A 484 -25.97 10.21 -2.20
CA ARG A 484 -24.74 9.43 -2.43
C ARG A 484 -23.82 10.12 -3.45
N LEU A 485 -23.59 11.42 -3.24
CA LEU A 485 -22.89 12.31 -4.18
C LEU A 485 -21.49 11.84 -4.58
N ARG A 486 -20.77 11.16 -3.68
CA ARG A 486 -19.44 10.62 -3.99
C ARG A 486 -19.49 9.50 -5.03
N ALA A 487 -20.45 8.58 -4.89
CA ALA A 487 -20.65 7.50 -5.85
C ALA A 487 -21.18 8.05 -7.19
N ALA A 488 -22.03 9.08 -7.14
CA ALA A 488 -22.51 9.79 -8.31
C ALA A 488 -21.35 10.44 -9.10
N MET A 489 -20.42 11.12 -8.41
CA MET A 489 -19.24 11.72 -9.04
C MET A 489 -18.27 10.69 -9.63
N GLU A 490 -18.08 9.54 -8.99
CA GLU A 490 -17.26 8.46 -9.56
C GLU A 490 -17.82 7.98 -10.90
N ILE A 491 -19.15 7.88 -11.02
CA ILE A 491 -19.79 7.55 -12.30
C ILE A 491 -19.58 8.65 -13.34
N LEU A 492 -19.73 9.94 -12.97
CA LEU A 492 -19.45 11.05 -13.89
C LEU A 492 -18.01 11.02 -14.41
N GLN A 493 -17.05 10.65 -13.55
CA GLN A 493 -15.64 10.55 -13.95
C GLN A 493 -15.39 9.37 -14.91
N VAL A 494 -16.10 8.25 -14.74
CA VAL A 494 -16.05 7.14 -15.71
C VAL A 494 -16.66 7.56 -17.05
N VAL A 495 -17.82 8.23 -17.04
CA VAL A 495 -18.46 8.79 -18.24
C VAL A 495 -17.52 9.75 -18.96
N GLN A 496 -16.89 10.68 -18.24
CA GLN A 496 -15.93 11.63 -18.81
C GLN A 496 -14.73 10.94 -19.47
N ASN A 497 -14.19 9.89 -18.85
CA ASN A 497 -13.07 9.12 -19.41
C ASN A 497 -13.48 8.36 -20.68
N GLN A 498 -14.67 7.78 -20.71
CA GLN A 498 -15.19 7.08 -21.89
C GLN A 498 -15.50 8.05 -23.05
N ILE A 499 -16.06 9.23 -22.76
CA ILE A 499 -16.24 10.30 -23.76
C ILE A 499 -14.89 10.74 -24.35
N ARG A 500 -13.85 10.90 -23.52
CA ARG A 500 -12.50 11.24 -24.01
C ARG A 500 -11.91 10.14 -24.88
N GLN A 501 -12.18 8.87 -24.59
CA GLN A 501 -11.72 7.76 -25.43
C GLN A 501 -12.45 7.75 -26.77
N LEU A 502 -13.75 8.04 -26.77
CA LEU A 502 -14.54 8.14 -28.00
C LEU A 502 -14.12 9.30 -28.88
N LEU A 503 -13.78 10.46 -28.30
CA LEU A 503 -13.39 11.67 -29.04
C LEU A 503 -11.91 11.72 -29.46
N ASN A 504 -11.07 10.79 -28.99
CA ASN A 504 -9.64 10.68 -29.37
C ASN A 504 -9.35 9.46 -30.26
N LEU A 505 -10.41 8.82 -30.78
CA LEU A 505 -10.39 7.99 -31.97
C LEU A 505 -10.79 8.87 -33.16
#